data_AF-A0A8T7J6G0-F1
#
_entry.id   AF-A0A8T7J6G0-F1
#
_cell.length_a   1.000
_cell.length_b   1.000
_cell.length_c   1.000
_cell.angle_alpha   90.00
_cell.angle_beta   90.00
_cell.angle_gamma   90.00
#
_symmetry.space_group_name_H-M   'P 1'
#
loop_
_entity.id
_entity.type
_entity.pdbx_description
1 polymer ?
#
loop_
_entity_poly.entity_id
_entity_poly.type
_entity_poly.pdbx_seq_one_letter_code
_entity_poly.pdbx_strand_id
1 'polypeptide(L)'
;MKPNHPRGLTLLLVISAWMTYRILGFVFAGNVEALGGNMMASAWIIPLGQDALIGMTAPAIVYLMATRPGFLTYALSLAWLWWGNVDFVIGLITETYYPPAVGPFGPHVPDSMLSIWLYGNLAAGIYAFCLLLTPRIRSYFVAADSAAARRIADTPLRGGWVLVIVGAGLMGLFFPLVAAGMDMMFEALGFQPR
;
A
#
# COMPACT_ATOMS: atom_id res chain seq x y z
N MET A 1 10.16 -12.24 -29.90
CA MET A 1 9.14 -11.16 -29.88
C MET A 1 9.04 -10.64 -28.45
N LYS A 2 8.96 -9.32 -28.22
CA LYS A 2 8.68 -8.80 -26.87
C LYS A 2 7.24 -9.21 -26.49
N PRO A 3 7.00 -9.77 -25.29
CA PRO A 3 5.63 -10.06 -24.87
C PRO A 3 4.82 -8.76 -24.84
N ASN A 4 3.74 -8.70 -25.61
CA ASN A 4 2.82 -7.56 -25.60
C ASN A 4 1.93 -7.66 -24.37
N HIS A 5 2.27 -6.92 -23.32
CA HIS A 5 1.46 -6.83 -22.11
C HIS A 5 0.25 -5.91 -22.33
N PRO A 6 -0.92 -6.24 -21.74
CA PRO A 6 -2.08 -5.35 -21.79
C PRO A 6 -1.76 -4.00 -21.16
N ARG A 7 -2.28 -2.92 -21.77
CA ARG A 7 -2.20 -1.56 -21.23
C ARG A 7 -2.79 -1.55 -19.81
N GLY A 8 -2.08 -0.92 -18.87
CA GLY A 8 -2.48 -0.83 -17.46
C GLY A 8 -1.83 -1.88 -16.55
N LEU A 9 -1.33 -3.01 -17.07
CA LEU A 9 -0.71 -4.05 -16.23
C LEU A 9 0.55 -3.55 -15.49
N THR A 10 1.35 -2.72 -16.16
CA THR A 10 2.51 -2.05 -15.54
C THR A 10 2.08 -1.20 -14.36
N LEU A 11 1.05 -0.37 -14.54
CA LEU A 11 0.59 0.55 -13.51
C LEU A 11 -0.05 -0.18 -12.33
N LEU A 12 -0.83 -1.24 -12.62
CA LEU A 12 -1.32 -2.18 -11.61
C LEU A 12 -0.16 -2.74 -10.77
N LEU A 13 0.89 -3.26 -11.41
CA LEU A 13 2.04 -3.81 -10.70
C LEU A 13 2.77 -2.76 -9.86
N VAL A 14 2.92 -1.53 -10.37
CA VAL A 14 3.56 -0.43 -9.63
C VAL A 14 2.75 -0.05 -8.39
N ILE A 15 1.42 0.11 -8.52
CA ILE A 15 0.57 0.47 -7.38
C ILE A 15 0.55 -0.67 -6.36
N SER A 16 0.40 -1.92 -6.79
CA SER A 16 0.42 -3.06 -5.88
C SER A 16 1.78 -3.28 -5.22
N ALA A 17 2.88 -2.99 -5.93
CA ALA A 17 4.22 -2.99 -5.34
C ALA A 17 4.39 -1.86 -4.32
N TRP A 18 3.83 -0.69 -4.59
CA TRP A 18 3.85 0.43 -3.66
C TRP A 18 3.21 0.05 -2.32
N MET A 19 2.12 -0.73 -2.30
CA MET A 19 1.44 -1.17 -1.07
C MET A 19 2.35 -1.86 -0.03
N THR A 20 3.56 -2.30 -0.40
CA THR A 20 4.58 -2.73 0.57
C THR A 20 4.89 -1.65 1.63
N TYR A 21 4.71 -0.36 1.34
CA TYR A 21 4.93 0.72 2.33
C TYR A 21 4.08 0.52 3.60
N ARG A 22 2.95 -0.19 3.50
CA ARG A 22 2.03 -0.47 4.60
C ARG A 22 2.61 -1.36 5.70
N ILE A 23 3.83 -1.89 5.53
CA ILE A 23 4.59 -2.45 6.66
C ILE A 23 4.78 -1.42 7.80
N LEU A 24 4.56 -0.12 7.54
CA LEU A 24 4.43 0.90 8.59
C LEU A 24 3.40 0.54 9.67
N GLY A 25 2.41 -0.31 9.36
CA GLY A 25 1.48 -0.82 10.36
C GLY A 25 2.19 -1.47 11.55
N PHE A 26 3.30 -2.18 11.32
CA PHE A 26 4.15 -2.72 12.38
C PHE A 26 4.93 -1.64 13.12
N VAL A 27 5.40 -0.63 12.41
CA VAL A 27 6.15 0.48 12.99
C VAL A 27 5.25 1.27 13.95
N PHE A 28 4.00 1.50 13.57
CA PHE A 28 3.03 2.25 14.36
C PHE A 28 2.31 1.43 15.42
N ALA A 29 2.33 0.09 15.35
CA ALA A 29 1.68 -0.76 16.35
C ALA A 29 2.19 -0.46 17.78
N GLY A 30 3.48 -0.19 17.95
CA GLY A 30 4.06 0.18 19.26
C GLY A 30 3.56 1.52 19.82
N ASN A 31 2.92 2.36 19.00
CA ASN A 31 2.40 3.67 19.40
C ASN A 31 0.91 3.65 19.79
N VAL A 32 0.31 2.46 19.83
CA VAL A 32 -1.08 2.27 20.24
C VAL A 32 -1.18 2.12 21.76
N GLU A 33 -2.15 2.80 22.38
CA GLU A 33 -2.38 2.80 23.84
C GLU A 33 -2.41 1.40 24.47
N ALA A 34 -3.11 0.47 23.84
CA ALA A 34 -3.23 -0.92 24.34
C ALA A 34 -1.89 -1.68 24.35
N LEU A 35 -0.89 -1.21 23.60
CA LEU A 35 0.45 -1.78 23.49
C LEU A 35 1.48 -0.94 24.26
N GLY A 36 1.03 0.00 25.11
CA GLY A 36 1.90 0.87 25.90
C GLY A 36 2.35 2.14 25.18
N GLY A 37 1.82 2.40 23.98
CA GLY A 37 2.04 3.65 23.26
C GLY A 37 1.20 4.81 23.80
N ASN A 38 1.43 6.01 23.27
CA ASN A 38 0.79 7.25 23.73
C ASN A 38 0.22 8.12 22.59
N MET A 39 0.17 7.59 21.37
CA MET A 39 -0.11 8.40 20.18
C MET A 39 -1.45 8.04 19.52
N MET A 40 -1.78 6.75 19.43
CA MET A 40 -2.97 6.25 18.75
C MET A 40 -3.89 5.48 19.70
N ALA A 41 -5.19 5.75 19.62
CA ALA A 41 -6.20 5.03 20.39
C ALA A 41 -6.23 3.53 20.04
N SER A 42 -6.73 2.69 20.95
CA SER A 42 -6.86 1.24 20.75
C SER A 42 -7.65 0.84 19.49
N ALA A 43 -8.53 1.70 18.99
CA ALA A 43 -9.25 1.50 17.72
C ALA A 43 -8.31 1.36 16.49
N TRP A 44 -7.07 1.85 16.58
CA TRP A 44 -6.07 1.76 15.51
C TRP A 44 -5.43 0.39 15.35
N ILE A 45 -5.58 -0.53 16.31
CA ILE A 45 -4.99 -1.89 16.22
C ILE A 45 -5.43 -2.61 14.95
N ILE A 46 -6.73 -2.51 14.63
CA ILE A 46 -7.31 -3.21 13.48
C ILE A 46 -6.74 -2.68 12.16
N PRO A 47 -6.85 -1.38 11.82
CA PRO A 47 -6.32 -0.87 10.56
C PRO A 47 -4.80 -1.04 10.48
N LEU A 48 -4.04 -0.79 11.56
CA LEU A 48 -2.57 -0.98 11.52
C LEU A 48 -2.16 -2.44 11.33
N GLY A 49 -2.88 -3.37 11.96
CA GLY A 49 -2.65 -4.80 11.77
C GLY A 49 -2.98 -5.27 10.35
N GLN A 50 -4.05 -4.73 9.77
CA GLN A 50 -4.43 -5.01 8.38
C GLN A 50 -3.43 -4.40 7.38
N ASP A 51 -3.00 -3.15 7.59
CA ASP A 51 -1.93 -2.48 6.85
C ASP A 51 -0.66 -3.33 6.85
N ALA A 52 -0.23 -3.77 8.03
CA ALA A 52 0.94 -4.62 8.22
C ALA A 52 0.86 -5.93 7.42
N LEU A 53 -0.29 -6.60 7.45
CA LEU A 53 -0.53 -7.83 6.67
C LEU A 53 -0.53 -7.57 5.16
N ILE A 54 -1.19 -6.50 4.69
CA ILE A 54 -1.15 -6.10 3.27
C ILE A 54 0.29 -5.80 2.84
N GLY A 55 1.03 -5.02 3.63
CA GLY A 55 2.41 -4.62 3.34
C GLY A 55 3.34 -5.82 3.19
N MET A 56 3.25 -6.81 4.10
CA MET A 56 4.04 -8.04 4.02
C MET A 56 3.66 -8.96 2.86
N THR A 57 2.38 -8.98 2.49
CA THR A 57 1.89 -9.88 1.43
C THR A 57 2.00 -9.26 0.04
N ALA A 58 2.13 -7.93 -0.07
CA ALA A 58 2.29 -7.21 -1.34
C ALA A 58 3.40 -7.81 -2.24
N PRO A 59 4.63 -8.10 -1.75
CA PRO A 59 5.68 -8.66 -2.60
C PRO A 59 5.31 -10.02 -3.21
N ALA A 60 4.65 -10.88 -2.45
CA ALA A 60 4.23 -12.19 -2.91
C ALA A 60 3.11 -12.07 -3.96
N ILE A 61 2.11 -11.22 -3.73
CA ILE A 61 1.02 -10.97 -4.67
C ILE A 61 1.56 -10.36 -5.97
N VAL A 62 2.45 -9.37 -5.89
CA VAL A 62 3.10 -8.76 -7.06
C VAL A 62 3.94 -9.77 -7.83
N TYR A 63 4.70 -10.61 -7.14
CA TYR A 63 5.46 -11.69 -7.76
C TYR A 63 4.54 -12.64 -8.54
N LEU A 64 3.42 -13.06 -7.95
CA LEU A 64 2.43 -13.90 -8.62
C LEU A 64 1.84 -13.20 -9.84
N MET A 65 1.40 -11.94 -9.71
CA MET A 65 0.85 -11.16 -10.82
C MET A 65 1.83 -11.00 -11.99
N ALA A 66 3.11 -10.77 -11.67
CA ALA A 66 4.15 -10.57 -12.67
C ALA A 66 4.55 -11.88 -13.37
N THR A 67 4.77 -12.95 -12.60
CA THR A 67 5.46 -14.16 -13.09
C THR A 67 4.53 -15.34 -13.31
N ARG A 68 3.36 -15.40 -12.65
CA ARG A 68 2.46 -16.55 -12.70
C ARG A 68 1.03 -16.12 -13.05
N PRO A 69 0.81 -15.57 -14.26
CA PRO A 69 -0.54 -15.25 -14.67
C PRO A 69 -1.37 -16.53 -14.77
N GLY A 70 -2.56 -16.49 -14.19
CA GLY A 70 -3.49 -17.60 -14.13
C GLY A 70 -4.74 -17.19 -13.35
N PHE A 71 -5.80 -17.99 -13.44
CA PHE A 71 -7.06 -17.71 -12.76
C PHE A 71 -6.90 -17.54 -11.24
N LEU A 72 -6.11 -18.41 -10.59
CA LEU A 72 -5.87 -18.32 -9.15
C LEU A 72 -5.16 -17.02 -8.76
N THR A 73 -4.11 -16.64 -9.49
CA THR A 73 -3.41 -15.37 -9.28
C THR A 73 -4.35 -14.18 -9.43
N TYR A 74 -5.23 -14.21 -10.43
CA TYR A 74 -6.24 -13.16 -10.60
C TYR A 74 -7.20 -13.08 -9.42
N ALA A 75 -7.78 -14.21 -8.99
CA ALA A 75 -8.70 -14.25 -7.87
C ALA A 75 -8.04 -13.77 -6.56
N LEU A 76 -6.81 -14.22 -6.28
CA LEU A 76 -6.04 -13.79 -5.12
C LEU A 76 -5.73 -12.28 -5.17
N SER A 77 -5.30 -11.76 -6.32
CA SER A 77 -4.98 -10.34 -6.48
C SER A 77 -6.21 -9.45 -6.32
N LEU A 78 -7.35 -9.92 -6.83
CA LEU A 78 -8.63 -9.22 -6.71
C LEU A 78 -9.13 -9.19 -5.26
N ALA A 79 -9.09 -10.33 -4.57
CA ALA A 79 -9.45 -10.41 -3.15
C ALA A 79 -8.51 -9.56 -2.28
N TRP A 80 -7.20 -9.61 -2.55
CA TRP A 80 -6.18 -8.85 -1.82
C TRP A 80 -6.34 -7.33 -2.00
N LEU A 81 -6.56 -6.84 -3.23
CA LEU A 81 -6.83 -5.42 -3.46
C LEU A 81 -8.15 -4.97 -2.85
N TRP A 82 -9.20 -5.81 -2.92
CA TRP A 82 -10.47 -5.51 -2.26
C TRP A 82 -10.28 -5.35 -0.75
N TRP A 83 -9.59 -6.30 -0.11
CA TRP A 83 -9.27 -6.24 1.33
C TRP A 83 -8.47 -4.99 1.67
N GLY A 84 -7.44 -4.66 0.89
CA GLY A 84 -6.64 -3.46 1.10
C GLY A 84 -7.46 -2.16 0.99
N ASN A 85 -8.47 -2.11 0.13
CA ASN A 85 -9.36 -0.95 0.04
C ASN A 85 -10.30 -0.86 1.24
N VAL A 86 -10.84 -1.99 1.72
CA VAL A 86 -11.67 -2.03 2.93
C VAL A 86 -10.88 -1.56 4.15
N ASP A 87 -9.64 -1.99 4.28
CA ASP A 87 -8.72 -1.56 5.33
C ASP A 87 -8.50 -0.03 5.33
N PHE A 88 -8.26 0.61 4.17
CA PHE A 88 -8.21 2.08 4.11
C PHE A 88 -9.51 2.76 4.54
N VAL A 89 -10.66 2.20 4.18
CA VAL A 89 -11.96 2.74 4.61
C VAL A 89 -12.11 2.62 6.12
N ILE A 90 -11.69 1.50 6.71
CA ILE A 90 -11.66 1.33 8.17
C ILE A 90 -10.70 2.36 8.80
N GLY A 91 -9.51 2.55 8.23
CA GLY A 91 -8.55 3.57 8.69
C GLY A 91 -9.12 4.98 8.69
N LEU A 92 -9.82 5.39 7.62
CA LEU A 92 -10.49 6.70 7.52
C LEU A 92 -11.62 6.86 8.54
N ILE A 93 -12.42 5.82 8.76
CA ILE A 93 -13.46 5.81 9.79
C ILE A 93 -12.82 5.95 11.17
N THR A 94 -11.75 5.18 11.45
CA THR A 94 -11.02 5.26 12.71
C THR A 94 -10.41 6.64 12.92
N GLU A 95 -9.81 7.25 11.90
CA GLU A 95 -9.30 8.62 11.98
C GLU A 95 -10.40 9.64 12.32
N THR A 96 -11.58 9.46 11.72
CA THR A 96 -12.72 10.38 11.93
C THR A 96 -13.28 10.31 13.36
N TYR A 97 -13.41 9.10 13.91
CA TYR A 97 -14.05 8.89 15.22
C TYR A 97 -13.06 8.77 16.40
N TYR A 98 -11.81 8.39 16.12
CA TYR A 98 -10.75 8.16 17.09
C TYR A 98 -9.42 8.73 16.55
N PRO A 99 -9.33 10.05 16.30
CA PRO A 99 -8.13 10.66 15.75
C PRO A 99 -6.92 10.44 16.69
N PRO A 100 -5.70 10.33 16.14
CA PRO A 100 -4.48 10.28 16.95
C PRO A 100 -4.34 11.54 17.82
N ALA A 101 -3.79 11.40 19.02
CA ALA A 101 -3.57 12.54 19.92
C ALA A 101 -2.53 13.53 19.35
N VAL A 102 -1.52 13.00 18.68
CA VAL A 102 -0.55 13.73 17.85
C VAL A 102 -0.52 13.05 16.49
N GLY A 103 -0.53 13.82 15.40
CA GLY A 103 -0.48 13.27 14.05
C GLY A 103 0.78 12.41 13.82
N PRO A 104 0.69 11.31 13.03
CA PRO A 104 1.83 10.41 12.77
C PRO A 104 2.99 11.05 12.01
N PHE A 105 2.79 12.27 11.52
CA PHE A 105 3.77 13.05 10.77
C PHE A 105 4.47 14.11 11.63
N GLY A 106 4.08 14.28 12.89
CA GLY A 106 4.67 15.26 13.81
C GLY A 106 3.70 16.35 14.25
N PRO A 107 4.02 17.09 15.34
CA PRO A 107 3.16 18.09 15.95
C PRO A 107 2.90 19.34 15.09
N HIS A 108 3.80 19.68 14.15
CA HIS A 108 3.67 20.85 13.28
C HIS A 108 2.91 20.54 11.98
N VAL A 109 2.67 19.26 11.67
CA VAL A 109 2.02 18.84 10.43
C VAL A 109 0.49 18.99 10.54
N PRO A 110 -0.21 19.51 9.51
CA PRO A 110 -1.67 19.63 9.52
C PRO A 110 -2.38 18.28 9.69
N ASP A 111 -3.47 18.24 10.48
CA ASP A 111 -4.26 17.01 10.70
C ASP A 111 -4.75 16.37 9.42
N SER A 112 -5.12 17.22 8.44
CA SER A 112 -5.61 16.75 7.16
C SER A 112 -4.57 15.94 6.39
N MET A 113 -3.29 15.97 6.77
CA MET A 113 -2.24 15.21 6.11
C MET A 113 -2.48 13.70 6.21
N LEU A 114 -2.94 13.19 7.36
CA LEU A 114 -3.26 11.77 7.50
C LEU A 114 -4.46 11.37 6.64
N SER A 115 -5.53 12.17 6.67
CA SER A 115 -6.68 11.96 5.81
C SER A 115 -6.29 12.00 4.32
N ILE A 116 -5.48 12.99 3.90
CA ILE A 116 -5.00 13.13 2.52
C ILE A 116 -4.18 11.90 2.13
N TRP A 117 -3.30 11.43 3.01
CA TRP A 117 -2.51 10.22 2.77
C TRP A 117 -3.40 8.98 2.60
N LEU A 118 -4.38 8.78 3.49
CA LEU A 118 -5.30 7.66 3.44
C LEU A 118 -6.20 7.71 2.19
N TYR A 119 -6.79 8.86 1.86
CA TYR A 119 -7.58 9.05 0.64
C TYR A 119 -6.76 8.86 -0.63
N GLY A 120 -5.54 9.38 -0.68
CA GLY A 120 -4.66 9.26 -1.84
C GLY A 120 -4.32 7.80 -2.14
N ASN A 121 -3.97 7.03 -1.10
CA ASN A 121 -3.66 5.61 -1.27
C ASN A 121 -4.91 4.76 -1.51
N LEU A 122 -6.07 5.10 -0.92
CA LEU A 122 -7.35 4.48 -1.26
C LEU A 122 -7.71 4.70 -2.73
N ALA A 123 -7.57 5.92 -3.25
CA ALA A 123 -7.83 6.22 -4.65
C ALA A 123 -6.91 5.39 -5.58
N ALA A 124 -5.62 5.26 -5.23
CA ALA A 124 -4.69 4.40 -5.97
C ALA A 124 -5.11 2.92 -5.90
N GLY A 125 -5.50 2.43 -4.74
CA GLY A 125 -5.97 1.05 -4.54
C GLY A 125 -7.26 0.73 -5.31
N ILE A 126 -8.24 1.64 -5.31
CA ILE A 126 -9.47 1.54 -6.12
C ILE A 126 -9.11 1.54 -7.60
N TYR A 127 -8.21 2.42 -8.04
CA TYR A 127 -7.80 2.48 -9.43
C TYR A 127 -7.12 1.17 -9.88
N ALA A 128 -6.23 0.59 -9.07
CA ALA A 128 -5.64 -0.72 -9.33
C ALA A 128 -6.68 -1.84 -9.36
N PHE A 129 -7.67 -1.81 -8.46
CA PHE A 129 -8.78 -2.75 -8.46
C PHE A 129 -9.61 -2.66 -9.74
N CYS A 130 -9.95 -1.44 -10.18
CA CYS A 130 -10.63 -1.20 -11.44
C CYS A 130 -9.81 -1.69 -12.65
N LEU A 131 -8.47 -1.53 -12.63
CA LEU A 131 -7.60 -2.06 -13.68
C LEU A 131 -7.71 -3.59 -13.78
N LEU A 132 -7.71 -4.33 -12.67
CA LEU A 132 -7.90 -5.78 -12.67
C LEU A 132 -9.22 -6.19 -13.33
N LEU A 133 -10.30 -5.43 -13.06
CA LEU A 133 -11.63 -5.70 -13.60
C LEU A 133 -11.75 -5.41 -15.10
N THR A 134 -10.79 -4.68 -15.70
CA THR A 134 -10.84 -4.41 -17.14
C THR A 134 -10.77 -5.72 -17.95
N PRO A 135 -11.54 -5.84 -19.05
CA PRO A 135 -11.57 -7.08 -19.84
C PRO A 135 -10.19 -7.53 -20.31
N ARG A 136 -9.30 -6.59 -20.68
CA ARG A 136 -7.95 -6.90 -21.17
C ARG A 136 -7.04 -7.51 -20.09
N ILE A 137 -7.07 -6.96 -18.88
CA ILE A 137 -6.26 -7.47 -17.76
C ILE A 137 -6.84 -8.80 -17.28
N ARG A 138 -8.16 -8.89 -17.13
CA ARG A 138 -8.84 -10.14 -16.78
C ARG A 138 -8.51 -11.26 -17.77
N SER A 139 -8.67 -11.02 -19.08
CA SER A 139 -8.33 -12.01 -20.11
C SER A 139 -6.85 -12.41 -20.08
N TYR A 140 -5.95 -11.48 -19.78
CA TYR A 140 -4.53 -11.79 -19.65
C TYR A 140 -4.23 -12.82 -18.55
N PHE A 141 -4.96 -12.79 -17.44
CA PHE A 141 -4.81 -13.77 -16.37
C PHE A 141 -5.62 -15.05 -16.60
N VAL A 142 -6.85 -14.93 -17.12
CA VAL A 142 -7.76 -16.08 -17.27
C VAL A 142 -7.40 -16.95 -18.46
N ALA A 143 -6.90 -16.37 -19.56
CA ALA A 143 -6.50 -17.10 -20.75
C ALA A 143 -5.04 -17.58 -20.71
N ALA A 144 -4.31 -17.29 -19.63
CA ALA A 144 -2.96 -17.81 -19.46
C ALA A 144 -3.02 -19.29 -19.12
N ASP A 145 -2.48 -20.13 -20.00
CA ASP A 145 -2.24 -21.54 -19.67
C ASP A 145 -1.33 -21.61 -18.44
N SER A 146 -1.78 -22.31 -17.41
CA SER A 146 -1.18 -22.37 -16.07
C SER A 146 0.19 -23.07 -16.01
N ALA A 147 0.80 -23.35 -17.16
CA ALA A 147 1.81 -24.40 -17.29
C ALA A 147 3.26 -23.97 -17.00
N ALA A 148 3.61 -22.67 -16.97
CA ALA A 148 4.98 -22.26 -16.60
C ALA A 148 5.06 -20.83 -16.04
N ALA A 149 5.84 -20.66 -14.97
CA ALA A 149 6.23 -19.35 -14.48
C ALA A 149 7.05 -18.61 -15.55
N ARG A 150 6.73 -17.34 -15.78
CA ARG A 150 7.48 -16.45 -16.66
C ARG A 150 8.79 -16.05 -16.01
N ARG A 151 9.83 -15.89 -16.83
CA ARG A 151 11.10 -15.32 -16.38
C ARG A 151 10.90 -13.84 -16.03
N ILE A 152 11.64 -13.33 -15.05
CA ILE A 152 11.56 -11.92 -14.62
C ILE A 152 11.78 -10.95 -15.80
N ALA A 153 12.69 -11.29 -16.71
CA ALA A 153 12.96 -10.49 -17.91
C ALA A 153 11.77 -10.36 -18.88
N ASP A 154 10.82 -11.30 -18.81
CA ASP A 154 9.61 -11.35 -19.64
C ASP A 154 8.38 -10.79 -18.91
N THR A 155 8.55 -10.27 -17.69
CA THR A 155 7.51 -9.59 -16.92
C THR A 155 7.37 -8.12 -17.36
N PRO A 156 6.22 -7.46 -17.10
CA PRO A 156 6.13 -6.02 -17.23
C PRO A 156 7.21 -5.32 -16.40
N LEU A 157 7.79 -4.24 -16.93
CA LEU A 157 8.97 -3.56 -16.39
C LEU A 157 10.25 -4.42 -16.25
N ARG A 158 10.28 -5.66 -16.76
CA ARG A 158 11.46 -6.55 -16.71
C ARG A 158 12.02 -6.72 -15.29
N GLY A 159 11.14 -6.78 -14.29
CA GLY A 159 11.54 -6.85 -12.88
C GLY A 159 11.65 -5.52 -12.15
N GLY A 160 11.46 -4.38 -12.82
CA GLY A 160 11.52 -3.05 -12.18
C GLY A 160 10.52 -2.86 -11.02
N TRP A 161 9.44 -3.65 -10.96
CA TRP A 161 8.52 -3.70 -9.82
C TRP A 161 9.20 -4.14 -8.51
N VAL A 162 10.31 -4.88 -8.55
CA VAL A 162 11.12 -5.22 -7.37
C VAL A 162 11.72 -3.97 -6.74
N LEU A 163 12.18 -3.02 -7.56
CA LEU A 163 12.72 -1.75 -7.06
C LEU A 163 11.64 -0.93 -6.36
N VAL A 164 10.40 -0.98 -6.87
CA VAL A 164 9.25 -0.32 -6.22
C VAL A 164 8.95 -0.97 -4.87
N ILE A 165 8.96 -2.31 -4.78
CA ILE A 165 8.80 -3.03 -3.49
C ILE A 165 9.88 -2.61 -2.49
N VAL A 166 11.16 -2.59 -2.92
CA VAL A 166 12.27 -2.21 -2.05
C VAL A 166 12.12 -0.76 -1.59
N GLY A 167 11.87 0.17 -2.52
CA GLY A 167 11.68 1.58 -2.19
C GLY A 167 10.49 1.81 -1.25
N ALA A 168 9.37 1.14 -1.49
CA ALA A 168 8.19 1.19 -0.63
C ALA A 168 8.45 0.59 0.75
N GLY A 169 9.14 -0.55 0.83
CA GLY A 169 9.54 -1.15 2.10
C GLY A 169 10.49 -0.25 2.89
N LEU A 170 11.46 0.39 2.24
CA LEU A 170 12.33 1.37 2.89
C LEU A 170 11.52 2.58 3.39
N MET A 171 10.60 3.10 2.59
CA MET A 171 9.69 4.18 3.01
C MET A 171 8.88 3.79 4.25
N GLY A 172 8.31 2.58 4.29
CA GLY A 172 7.55 2.09 5.44
C GLY A 172 8.40 1.89 6.68
N LEU A 173 9.57 1.26 6.55
CA LEU A 173 10.47 0.96 7.67
C LEU A 173 11.09 2.22 8.27
N PHE A 174 11.48 3.17 7.43
CA PHE A 174 12.10 4.43 7.83
C PHE A 174 11.11 5.59 7.90
N PHE A 175 9.81 5.30 7.95
CA PHE A 175 8.77 6.32 8.03
C PHE A 175 8.98 7.32 9.19
N PRO A 176 9.45 6.93 10.40
CA PRO A 176 9.73 7.91 11.46
C PRO A 176 10.74 9.00 11.06
N LEU A 177 11.73 8.68 10.22
CA LEU A 177 12.68 9.67 9.69
C LEU A 177 12.00 10.60 8.69
N VAL A 178 11.09 10.07 7.88
CA VAL A 178 10.28 10.87 6.95
C VAL A 178 9.34 11.79 7.71
N ALA A 179 8.66 11.29 8.73
CA ALA A 179 7.80 12.07 9.62
C ALA A 179 8.60 13.21 10.30
N ALA A 180 9.77 12.92 10.87
CA ALA A 180 10.64 13.95 11.44
C ALA A 180 11.05 15.01 10.39
N GLY A 181 11.36 14.58 9.17
CA GLY A 181 11.66 15.48 8.06
C GLY A 181 10.48 16.38 7.68
N MET A 182 9.26 15.82 7.64
CA MET A 182 8.03 16.56 7.40
C MET A 182 7.78 17.57 8.52
N ASP A 183 7.89 17.15 9.78
CA ASP A 183 7.70 18.01 10.94
C ASP A 183 8.64 19.23 10.92
N MET A 184 9.95 19.01 10.73
CA MET A 184 10.94 20.08 10.61
C MET A 184 10.63 21.03 9.45
N MET A 185 10.13 20.51 8.32
CA MET A 185 9.73 21.34 7.19
C MET A 185 8.55 22.24 7.53
N PHE A 186 7.51 21.70 8.19
CA PHE A 186 6.33 22.49 8.59
C PHE A 186 6.66 23.50 9.68
N GLU A 187 7.53 23.14 10.64
CA GLU A 187 8.08 24.07 11.63
C GLU A 187 8.80 25.25 10.94
N ALA A 188 9.68 24.97 9.97
CA ALA A 188 10.39 26.01 9.22
C ALA A 188 9.45 26.90 8.38
N LEU A 189 8.27 26.40 8.01
CA LEU A 189 7.20 27.17 7.34
C LEU A 189 6.34 27.97 8.33
N GLY A 190 6.63 27.91 9.63
CA GLY A 190 5.97 28.71 10.68
C GLY A 190 4.71 28.07 11.27
N PHE A 191 4.45 26.79 10.99
CA PHE A 191 3.35 26.07 11.64
C PHE A 191 3.67 25.90 13.11
N GLN A 192 2.69 26.13 13.98
CA GLN A 192 2.85 26.00 15.42
C GLN A 192 2.60 24.55 15.85
N PRO A 193 3.35 24.04 16.85
CA PRO A 193 3.08 22.75 17.43
C PRO A 193 1.72 22.78 18.14
N ARG A 194 1.07 21.62 18.18
CA ARG A 194 -0.18 21.41 18.91
C ARG A 194 0.10 20.95 20.33
#